data_AF-A0A842T9T7-F1
#
_entry.id   AF-A0A842T9T7-F1
#
_cell.length_a   1.000
_cell.length_b   1.000
_cell.length_c   1.000
_cell.angle_alpha   90.00
_cell.angle_beta   90.00
_cell.angle_gamma   90.00
#
_symmetry.space_group_name_H-M   'P 1'
#
loop_
_entity.id
_entity.type
_entity.pdbx_description
1 polymer ?
#
loop_
_entity_poly.entity_id
_entity_poly.type
_entity_poly.pdbx_seq_one_letter_code
_entity_poly.pdbx_strand_id
1 'polypeptide(L)' 'MEREASRKLPDNFKTQYKHIPWRKIIGLRNIVLHKYSNVDLDIICDMINKNIPKTKNQIEEIYYNLY' A
#
# COMPACT_ATOMS: atom_id res chain seq x y z
N MET A 1 12.45 -5.09 3.32
CA MET A 1 11.58 -6.23 2.98
C MET A 1 10.31 -5.80 2.24
N GLU A 2 9.35 -5.09 2.85
CA GLU A 2 8.06 -4.77 2.19
C GLU A 2 8.16 -3.89 0.91
N ARG A 3 9.10 -2.91 0.86
CA ARG A 3 9.34 -2.08 -0.33
C ARG A 3 9.72 -2.87 -1.59
N GLU A 4 10.38 -4.01 -1.42
CA GLU A 4 10.85 -4.81 -2.54
C GLU A 4 9.74 -5.64 -3.15
N ALA A 5 8.82 -6.16 -2.34
CA ALA A 5 7.74 -7.01 -2.83
C ALA A 5 6.85 -6.26 -3.85
N SER A 6 6.38 -5.05 -3.51
CA SER A 6 5.51 -4.28 -4.42
C SER A 6 6.23 -3.69 -5.64
N ARG A 7 7.55 -3.41 -5.56
CA ARG A 7 8.34 -2.95 -6.72
C ARG A 7 8.69 -4.10 -7.67
N LYS A 8 8.87 -5.31 -7.15
CA LYS A 8 9.19 -6.52 -7.93
C LYS A 8 7.97 -7.12 -8.64
N LEU A 9 6.75 -6.67 -8.33
CA LEU A 9 5.56 -7.06 -9.09
C LEU A 9 5.72 -6.63 -10.56
N PRO A 10 5.42 -7.51 -11.53
CA PRO A 10 5.51 -7.17 -12.93
C PRO A 10 4.42 -6.16 -13.32
N ASP A 11 4.69 -5.34 -14.34
CA ASP A 11 3.82 -4.22 -14.66
C ASP A 11 2.47 -4.65 -15.25
N ASN A 12 2.41 -5.82 -15.89
CA ASN A 12 1.14 -6.43 -16.31
C ASN A 12 0.20 -6.69 -15.12
N PHE A 13 0.74 -7.15 -13.99
CA PHE A 13 -0.03 -7.42 -12.77
C PHE A 13 -0.55 -6.13 -12.15
N LYS A 14 0.30 -5.09 -12.05
CA LYS A 14 -0.14 -3.76 -11.59
C LYS A 14 -1.21 -3.17 -12.52
N THR A 15 -1.09 -3.44 -13.82
CA THR A 15 -2.04 -3.02 -14.86
C THR A 15 -3.33 -3.82 -14.81
N GLN A 16 -3.30 -5.07 -14.37
CA GLN A 16 -4.51 -5.87 -14.14
C GLN A 16 -5.29 -5.35 -12.92
N TYR A 17 -4.57 -4.94 -11.87
CA TYR A 17 -5.16 -4.47 -10.61
C TYR A 17 -4.98 -2.95 -10.42
N LYS A 18 -5.39 -2.14 -11.41
CA LYS A 18 -5.22 -0.66 -11.40
C LYS A 18 -5.94 0.04 -10.25
N HIS A 19 -6.98 -0.58 -9.72
CA HIS A 19 -7.79 -0.06 -8.63
C HIS A 19 -7.03 -0.03 -7.29
N ILE A 20 -5.92 -0.77 -7.18
CA ILE A 20 -5.02 -0.73 -6.04
C ILE A 20 -4.03 0.43 -6.23
N PRO A 21 -3.87 1.32 -5.24
CA PRO A 21 -3.00 2.49 -5.37
C PRO A 21 -1.52 2.13 -5.16
N TRP A 22 -0.95 1.28 -6.04
CA TRP A 22 0.42 0.74 -5.96
C TRP A 22 1.49 1.80 -5.68
N ARG A 23 1.40 2.96 -6.33
CA ARG A 23 2.34 4.08 -6.14
C ARG A 23 2.29 4.64 -4.71
N LYS A 24 1.10 4.70 -4.10
CA LYS A 24 0.93 5.15 -2.71
C LYS A 24 1.50 4.12 -1.73
N ILE A 25 1.29 2.83 -2.01
CA ILE A 25 1.84 1.72 -1.19
C ILE A 25 3.37 1.75 -1.20
N ILE A 26 3.99 1.89 -2.38
CA ILE A 26 5.45 1.99 -2.51
C ILE A 26 5.99 3.23 -1.78
N GLY A 27 5.25 4.34 -1.81
CA GLY A 27 5.61 5.60 -1.16
C GLY A 27 5.37 5.64 0.36
N LEU A 28 4.60 4.70 0.92
CA LEU A 28 4.13 4.74 2.31
C LEU A 28 5.28 4.89 3.30
N ARG A 29 6.33 4.07 3.15
CA ARG A 29 7.50 4.13 4.04
C ARG A 29 8.27 5.45 3.92
N ASN A 30 8.27 6.12 2.77
CA ASN A 30 8.93 7.44 2.64
C ASN A 30 8.14 8.50 3.43
N ILE A 31 6.81 8.42 3.42
CA ILE A 31 5.94 9.32 4.17
C ILE A 31 6.06 9.03 5.67
N VAL A 32 6.05 7.77 6.09
CA VAL A 32 6.19 7.43 7.50
C VAL A 32 7.59 7.76 8.03
N LEU A 33 8.67 7.54 7.28
CA LEU A 33 10.02 7.81 7.80
C LEU A 33 10.45 9.29 7.78
N HIS A 34 10.13 10.05 6.73
CA HIS A 34 10.61 11.43 6.59
C HIS A 34 9.69 12.47 7.20
N LYS A 35 8.46 12.07 7.51
CA LYS A 35 7.38 13.00 7.80
C LYS A 35 6.74 12.74 9.16
N TYR A 36 7.07 11.66 9.88
CA TYR A 36 6.55 11.36 11.23
C TYR A 36 6.72 12.50 12.25
N SER A 37 7.77 13.30 12.14
CA SER A 37 8.01 14.45 13.03
C SER A 37 7.20 15.70 12.70
N ASN A 38 6.69 15.83 11.46
CA ASN A 38 5.95 17.01 10.96
C ASN A 38 4.58 16.66 10.34
N VAL A 39 4.13 15.41 10.48
CA VAL A 39 2.84 14.94 9.97
C VAL A 39 1.86 14.86 11.10
N ASP A 40 0.69 15.41 10.82
CA ASP A 40 -0.48 15.35 11.67
C ASP A 40 -0.78 13.90 12.07
N LEU A 41 -0.87 13.65 13.37
CA LEU A 41 -1.20 12.35 13.93
C LEU A 41 -2.55 11.84 13.39
N ASP A 42 -3.46 12.73 13.02
CA ASP A 42 -4.74 12.38 12.40
C ASP A 42 -4.54 11.72 11.04
N ILE A 43 -3.55 12.16 10.24
CA ILE A 43 -3.21 11.55 8.95
C ILE A 43 -2.64 10.14 9.16
N ILE A 44 -1.82 9.95 10.20
CA ILE A 44 -1.26 8.64 10.55
C ILE A 44 -2.38 7.71 11.04
N CYS A 45 -3.25 8.20 11.93
CA CYS A 45 -4.40 7.45 12.43
C CYS A 45 -5.35 7.03 11.30
N ASP A 46 -5.65 7.93 10.36
CA ASP A 46 -6.46 7.60 9.19
C ASP A 46 -5.78 6.58 8.29
N MET A 47 -4.47 6.69 8.09
CA MET A 47 -3.72 5.70 7.31
C MET A 47 -3.78 4.31 7.94
N ILE A 48 -3.60 4.21 9.26
CA ILE A 48 -3.63 2.95 10.00
C ILE A 48 -5.05 2.37 10.04
N ASN A 49 -6.07 3.19 10.28
CA ASN A 49 -7.43 2.70 10.49
C ASN A 49 -8.23 2.50 9.19
N LYS A 50 -7.89 3.21 8.11
CA LYS A 50 -8.66 3.17 6.85
C LYS A 50 -7.84 2.59 5.70
N ASN A 51 -6.64 3.12 5.45
CA ASN A 51 -5.89 2.78 4.23
C ASN A 51 -5.22 1.41 4.32
N ILE A 52 -4.61 1.06 5.45
CA ILE A 52 -3.94 -0.23 5.64
C ILE A 52 -4.94 -1.41 5.58
N PRO A 53 -6.06 -1.41 6.33
CA PRO A 53 -7.05 -2.50 6.27
C PRO A 53 -7.65 -2.66 4.88
N LYS A 54 -7.98 -1.55 4.22
CA LYS A 54 -8.49 -1.58 2.84
C LYS A 54 -7.49 -2.24 1.88
N THR A 55 -6.22 -1.87 1.98
CA THR A 55 -5.16 -2.43 1.12
C THR A 55 -4.95 -3.91 1.40
N LYS A 56 -5.00 -4.33 2.67
CA LYS A 56 -4.91 -5.74 3.07
C LYS A 56 -6.03 -6.56 2.42
N ASN A 57 -7.28 -6.13 2.53
CA ASN A 57 -8.42 -6.84 1.95
C ASN A 57 -8.29 -6.99 0.43
N GLN A 58 -7.83 -5.94 -0.27
CA GLN A 58 -7.60 -6.00 -1.72
C GLN A 58 -6.51 -7.02 -2.10
N ILE A 59 -5.46 -7.13 -1.28
CA ILE A 59 -4.40 -8.11 -1.51
C ILE A 59 -4.90 -9.54 -1.24
N GLU A 60 -5.69 -9.73 -0.19
CA GLU A 60 -6.31 -11.02 0.13
C GLU A 60 -7.26 -11.47 -0.98
N GLU A 61 -8.10 -10.57 -1.50
CA GLU A 61 -8.98 -10.86 -2.64
C GLU A 61 -8.18 -11.28 -3.88
N ILE A 62 -7.08 -10.59 -4.19
CA ILE A 62 -6.19 -10.99 -5.28
C ILE A 62 -5.58 -12.37 -5.02
N TYR A 63 -5.12 -12.64 -3.79
CA TYR A 63 -4.56 -13.93 -3.43
C TYR A 63 -5.58 -15.05 -3.62
N TYR A 64 -6.81 -14.87 -3.15
CA TYR A 64 -7.90 -15.84 -3.35
C TYR A 64 -8.27 -16.04 -4.82
N ASN A 65 -8.21 -15.00 -5.66
CA ASN A 65 -8.52 -15.13 -7.08
C ASN A 65 -7.40 -15.80 -7.92
N LEU A 66 -6.22 -16.00 -7.34
CA LEU A 66 -5.08 -16.63 -8.00
C LEU A 66 -4.96 -18.14 -7.72
N TYR A 67 -5.76 -18.69 -6.80
CA TYR A 67 -5.80 -20.10 -6.40
C TYR A 67 -7.22 -20.66 -6.50
#